data_AF-A0A358L8M6-F1
#
_entry.id   AF-A0A358L8M6-F1
#
_cell.length_a   1.000
_cell.length_b   1.000
_cell.length_c   1.000
_cell.angle_alpha   90.00
_cell.angle_beta   90.00
_cell.angle_gamma   90.00
#
_symmetry.space_group_name_H-M   'P 1'
#
loop_
_entity.id
_entity.type
_entity.pdbx_description
1 polymer ?
#
loop_
_entity_poly.entity_id
_entity_poly.type
_entity_poly.pdbx_seq_one_letter_code
_entity_poly.pdbx_strand_id
1 'polypeptide(L)'
;MQATFNKTTFMAALARQCAPYQAQDMTQHQWWQAVSAALAEQLHALPAVAPSGQQRHVNYISMEFLIGRLTANNLINLGWLEEVSEILKKQGVNLTDVLEQ
;
A
#
# COMPACT_ATOMS: atom_id res chain seq x y z
N MET A 1 -11.17 -3.34 14.99
CA MET A 1 -10.99 -4.45 14.03
C MET A 1 -9.76 -4.14 13.20
N GLN A 2 -8.84 -5.10 13.07
CA GLN A 2 -7.70 -4.97 12.16
C GLN A 2 -8.20 -5.22 10.73
N ALA A 3 -7.75 -4.42 9.76
CA ALA A 3 -8.19 -4.56 8.38
C ALA A 3 -7.61 -5.84 7.77
N THR A 4 -8.47 -6.75 7.34
CA THR A 4 -8.03 -8.00 6.70
C THR A 4 -7.50 -7.73 5.29
N PHE A 5 -6.35 -8.30 4.96
CA PHE A 5 -5.82 -8.23 3.60
C PHE A 5 -6.67 -9.09 2.65
N ASN A 6 -7.08 -8.52 1.50
CA ASN A 6 -7.77 -9.25 0.46
C ASN A 6 -6.83 -9.48 -0.74
N LYS A 7 -6.24 -10.66 -0.78
CA LYS A 7 -5.30 -11.04 -1.85
C LYS A 7 -5.88 -10.92 -3.26
N THR A 8 -7.14 -11.31 -3.46
CA THR A 8 -7.77 -11.27 -4.79
C THR A 8 -7.95 -9.82 -5.26
N THR A 9 -8.40 -8.94 -4.36
CA THR A 9 -8.54 -7.51 -4.65
C THR A 9 -7.19 -6.87 -4.93
N PHE A 10 -6.18 -7.14 -4.10
CA PHE A 10 -4.82 -6.63 -4.30
C PHE A 10 -4.24 -7.08 -5.64
N MET A 11 -4.33 -8.37 -5.98
CA MET A 11 -3.81 -8.89 -7.24
C MET A 11 -4.52 -8.31 -8.47
N ALA A 12 -5.85 -8.11 -8.39
CA ALA A 12 -6.61 -7.47 -9.46
C ALA A 12 -6.20 -5.99 -9.63
N ALA A 13 -6.01 -5.26 -8.52
CA ALA A 13 -5.52 -3.89 -8.54
C ALA A 13 -4.10 -3.81 -9.12
N LEU A 14 -3.19 -4.65 -8.63
CA LEU A 14 -1.82 -4.73 -9.11
C LEU A 14 -1.77 -5.02 -10.62
N ALA A 15 -2.55 -5.99 -11.11
CA ALA A 15 -2.63 -6.28 -12.54
C ALA A 15 -3.09 -5.07 -13.37
N ARG A 16 -4.07 -4.30 -12.90
CA ARG A 16 -4.50 -3.05 -13.58
C ARG A 16 -3.39 -1.99 -13.58
N GLN A 17 -2.68 -1.83 -12.46
CA GLN A 17 -1.59 -0.86 -12.36
C GLN A 17 -0.38 -1.27 -13.21
N CYS A 18 -0.17 -2.57 -13.42
CA CYS A 18 0.88 -3.09 -14.28
C CYS A 18 0.52 -3.08 -15.78
N ALA A 19 -0.77 -3.08 -16.13
CA ALA A 19 -1.26 -3.18 -17.51
C ALA A 19 -0.71 -2.14 -18.52
N PRO A 20 -0.41 -0.88 -18.14
CA PRO A 20 0.20 0.09 -19.04
C PRO A 20 1.65 -0.25 -19.42
N TYR A 21 2.33 -1.11 -18.66
CA TYR A 21 3.71 -1.49 -18.91
C TYR A 21 3.79 -2.74 -19.77
N GLN A 22 4.83 -2.83 -20.60
CA GLN A 22 5.09 -4.07 -21.35
C GLN A 22 5.45 -5.18 -20.36
N ALA A 23 4.91 -6.38 -20.59
CA ALA A 23 4.81 -7.48 -19.62
C ALA A 23 6.14 -8.04 -19.06
N GLN A 24 7.31 -7.49 -19.43
CA GLN A 24 8.60 -8.07 -19.08
C GLN A 24 9.63 -7.09 -18.49
N ASP A 25 9.44 -5.76 -18.58
CA ASP A 25 10.49 -4.79 -18.22
C ASP A 25 9.98 -3.62 -17.36
N MET A 26 9.21 -3.91 -16.31
CA MET A 26 8.89 -2.88 -15.32
C MET A 26 10.13 -2.52 -14.49
N THR A 27 10.46 -1.23 -14.43
CA THR A 27 11.53 -0.74 -13.56
C THR A 27 11.15 -0.86 -12.08
N GLN A 28 12.13 -0.85 -11.18
CA GLN A 28 11.85 -0.88 -9.73
C GLN A 28 10.92 0.27 -9.29
N HIS A 29 11.11 1.46 -9.85
CA HIS A 29 10.23 2.60 -9.58
C HIS A 29 8.80 2.38 -10.08
N GLN A 30 8.60 1.77 -11.25
CA GLN A 30 7.27 1.44 -11.75
C GLN A 30 6.59 0.37 -10.88
N TRP A 31 7.36 -0.61 -10.38
CA TRP A 31 6.87 -1.55 -9.38
C TRP A 31 6.45 -0.85 -8.09
N TRP A 32 7.25 0.09 -7.59
CA TRP A 32 6.91 0.89 -6.41
C TRP A 32 5.61 1.66 -6.59
N GLN A 33 5.43 2.31 -7.74
CA GLN A 33 4.18 3.01 -8.07
C GLN A 33 2.99 2.04 -8.13
N ALA A 34 3.12 0.91 -8.85
CA ALA A 34 2.05 -0.04 -9.03
C ALA A 34 1.62 -0.69 -7.70
N VAL A 35 2.59 -1.10 -6.88
CA VAL A 35 2.33 -1.67 -5.55
C VAL A 35 1.69 -0.64 -4.63
N SER A 36 2.24 0.58 -4.57
CA SER A 36 1.69 1.64 -3.72
C SER A 36 0.26 2.02 -4.13
N ALA A 37 -0.02 2.10 -5.43
CA ALA A 37 -1.36 2.37 -5.95
C ALA A 37 -2.34 1.22 -5.66
N ALA A 38 -1.92 -0.04 -5.81
CA ALA A 38 -2.77 -1.18 -5.49
C ALA A 38 -3.11 -1.27 -3.99
N LEU A 39 -2.14 -0.97 -3.12
CA LEU A 39 -2.35 -0.88 -1.67
C LEU A 39 -3.30 0.26 -1.31
N ALA A 40 -3.10 1.43 -1.92
CA ALA A 40 -3.99 2.57 -1.73
C ALA A 40 -5.42 2.21 -2.14
N GLU A 41 -5.62 1.57 -3.30
CA GLU A 41 -6.96 1.18 -3.74
C GLU A 41 -7.67 0.26 -2.72
N GLN A 42 -6.96 -0.76 -2.22
CA GLN A 42 -7.53 -1.66 -1.22
C GLN A 42 -7.81 -0.94 0.12
N LEU A 43 -6.94 -0.03 0.54
CA LEU A 43 -7.13 0.78 1.74
C LEU A 43 -8.37 1.70 1.63
N HIS A 44 -8.56 2.35 0.49
CA HIS A 44 -9.73 3.22 0.25
C HIS A 44 -11.05 2.45 0.19
N ALA A 45 -11.02 1.16 -0.16
CA ALA A 45 -12.19 0.30 -0.16
C ALA A 45 -12.62 -0.18 1.25
N LEU A 46 -11.79 0.04 2.27
CA LEU A 46 -12.14 -0.33 3.64
C LEU A 46 -13.24 0.59 4.19
N PRO A 47 -14.15 0.05 5.03
CA PRO A 47 -15.15 0.87 5.68
C PRO A 47 -14.48 1.91 6.58
N ALA A 48 -14.99 3.15 6.55
CA ALA A 48 -14.53 4.18 7.45
C ALA A 48 -14.74 3.76 8.92
N VAL A 49 -13.67 3.78 9.71
CA VAL A 49 -13.74 3.56 11.14
C VAL A 49 -14.02 4.90 11.80
N ALA A 50 -15.24 5.09 12.29
CA ALA A 50 -15.59 6.27 13.05
C ALA A 50 -14.82 6.29 14.40
N PRO A 51 -14.30 7.45 14.82
CA PRO A 51 -13.74 7.58 16.16
C PRO A 51 -14.83 7.30 17.21
N SER A 52 -14.42 6.75 18.37
CA SER A 52 -15.37 6.41 19.43
C SER A 52 -15.92 7.65 20.13
N GLY A 53 -17.24 7.79 20.15
CA GLY A 53 -17.94 8.82 20.93
C GLY A 53 -17.92 10.21 20.28
N GLN A 54 -18.55 11.16 20.96
CA GLN A 54 -18.64 12.54 20.50
C GLN A 54 -17.49 13.36 21.09
N GLN A 55 -16.43 13.54 20.30
CA GLN A 55 -15.24 14.32 20.68
C GLN A 55 -15.09 15.56 19.79
N ARG A 56 -14.38 16.58 20.27
CA ARG A 56 -14.02 17.73 19.44
C ARG A 56 -12.98 17.29 18.40
N HIS A 57 -13.06 17.86 17.21
CA HIS A 57 -12.07 17.62 16.16
C HIS A 57 -10.70 18.17 16.56
N VAL A 58 -9.64 17.38 16.39
CA VAL A 58 -8.25 17.79 16.67
C VAL A 58 -7.65 18.39 15.40
N ASN A 59 -7.42 19.71 15.41
CA ASN A 59 -6.71 20.40 14.34
C ASN A 59 -5.22 20.46 14.68
N TYR A 60 -4.40 19.62 14.06
CA TYR A 60 -2.96 19.60 14.28
C TYR A 60 -2.24 20.49 13.25
N ILE A 61 -1.81 21.68 13.67
CA ILE A 61 -1.16 22.69 12.81
C ILE A 61 0.33 22.72 13.13
N SER A 62 1.16 22.41 12.14
CA SER A 62 2.62 22.43 12.24
C SER A 62 3.20 23.12 11.01
N MET A 63 4.40 23.69 11.16
CA MET A 63 5.15 24.24 10.03
C MET A 63 5.67 23.14 9.09
N GLU A 64 5.89 21.93 9.61
CA GLU A 64 6.40 20.81 8.83
C GLU A 64 5.90 19.45 9.34
N PHE A 65 5.88 18.47 8.43
CA PHE A 65 5.61 17.06 8.70
C PHE A 65 6.63 16.20 7.96
N LEU A 66 7.61 15.68 8.69
CA LEU A 66 8.64 14.80 8.13
C LEU A 66 8.21 13.33 8.18
N ILE A 67 7.30 12.96 7.28
CA ILE A 67 6.61 11.64 7.29
C ILE A 67 7.45 10.46 6.79
N GLY A 68 8.55 10.71 6.09
CA GLY A 68 9.40 9.65 5.53
C GLY A 68 8.68 8.76 4.50
N ARG A 69 9.10 7.48 4.38
CA ARG A 69 8.54 6.52 3.43
C ARG A 69 7.26 5.87 3.99
N LEU A 70 6.14 6.07 3.31
CA LEU A 70 4.82 5.61 3.78
C LEU A 70 4.49 4.16 3.43
N THR A 71 4.92 3.63 2.29
CA THR A 71 4.48 2.30 1.82
C THR A 71 4.83 1.20 2.83
N ALA A 72 6.06 1.18 3.33
CA ALA A 72 6.50 0.24 4.36
C ALA A 72 5.75 0.44 5.69
N ASN A 73 5.61 1.70 6.12
CA ASN A 73 4.94 2.04 7.37
C ASN A 73 3.47 1.60 7.37
N ASN A 74 2.77 1.85 6.26
CA ASN A 74 1.38 1.46 6.09
C ASN A 74 1.21 -0.07 6.07
N LEU A 75 2.09 -0.80 5.37
CA LEU A 75 2.07 -2.27 5.36
C LEU A 75 2.24 -2.86 6.77
N ILE A 76 3.14 -2.28 7.57
CA ILE A 76 3.36 -2.71 8.96
C ILE A 76 2.12 -2.41 9.82
N ASN A 77 1.59 -1.18 9.75
CA ASN A 77 0.42 -0.78 10.55
C ASN A 77 -0.84 -1.59 10.22
N LEU A 78 -0.99 -2.00 8.96
CA LEU A 78 -2.11 -2.83 8.50
C LEU A 78 -1.87 -4.33 8.73
N GLY A 79 -0.63 -4.76 8.98
CA GLY A 79 -0.25 -6.17 9.09
C GLY A 79 -0.18 -6.90 7.74
N TRP A 80 0.02 -6.18 6.63
CA TRP A 80 -0.04 -6.72 5.26
C TRP A 80 1.35 -7.03 4.66
N LEU A 81 2.43 -6.73 5.39
CA LEU A 81 3.80 -6.79 4.86
C LEU A 81 4.18 -8.18 4.32
N GLU A 82 3.92 -9.23 5.10
CA GLU A 82 4.29 -10.61 4.73
C GLU A 82 3.51 -11.08 3.49
N GLU A 83 2.20 -10.87 3.48
CA GLU A 83 1.32 -11.29 2.38
C GLU A 83 1.69 -10.63 1.05
N VAL A 84 1.99 -9.32 1.08
CA VAL A 84 2.43 -8.56 -0.10
C VAL A 84 3.81 -9.02 -0.55
N SER A 85 4.73 -9.29 0.39
CA SER A 85 6.07 -9.81 0.08
C SER A 85 5.98 -11.15 -0.66
N GLU A 86 5.13 -12.08 -0.20
CA GLU A 86 4.94 -13.38 -0.87
C GLU A 86 4.36 -13.25 -2.28
N ILE A 87 3.44 -12.31 -2.49
CA ILE A 87 2.83 -12.09 -3.81
C ILE A 87 3.87 -11.54 -4.80
N LEU A 88 4.66 -10.55 -4.39
CA LEU A 88 5.69 -9.98 -5.25
C LEU A 88 6.81 -10.97 -5.55
N LYS A 89 7.22 -11.78 -4.57
CA LYS A 89 8.21 -12.86 -4.79
C LYS A 89 7.78 -13.82 -5.90
N LYS A 90 6.48 -14.15 -5.99
CA LYS A 90 5.93 -15.00 -7.07
C LYS A 90 6.00 -14.35 -8.46
N GLN A 91 6.14 -13.03 -8.52
CA GLN A 91 6.32 -12.27 -9.75
C GLN A 91 7.82 -11.95 -10.01
N GLY A 92 8.73 -12.51 -9.21
CA GLY A 92 10.17 -12.26 -9.33
C GLY A 92 10.63 -10.92 -8.75
N VAL A 93 9.79 -10.25 -7.96
CA VAL A 93 10.04 -8.91 -7.42
C VAL A 93 10.30 -9.00 -5.92
N ASN A 94 11.40 -8.42 -5.46
CA ASN A 94 11.70 -8.30 -4.03
C ASN A 94 11.06 -7.01 -3.48
N LEU A 95 10.17 -7.16 -2.50
CA LEU A 95 9.49 -6.02 -1.87
C LEU A 95 10.49 -5.04 -1.22
N THR A 96 11.60 -5.51 -0.64
CA THR A 96 12.58 -4.62 0.00
C THR A 96 13.17 -3.64 -1.01
N ASP A 97 13.59 -4.13 -2.18
CA ASP A 97 14.19 -3.30 -3.23
C ASP A 97 13.17 -2.30 -3.82
N VAL A 98 11.90 -2.69 -3.85
CA VAL A 98 10.78 -1.81 -4.26
C VAL A 98 10.53 -0.70 -3.23
N LEU A 99 10.67 -1.01 -1.93
CA LEU A 99 10.51 -0.03 -0.84
C LEU A 99 11.71 0.93 -0.70
N GLU A 100 12.79 0.69 -1.44
CA GLU A 100 13.96 1.55 -1.49
C GLU A 100 13.86 2.67 -2.53
N GLN A 101 12.91 2.58 -3.45
CA GLN A 101 12.55 3.63 -4.41
C GLN A 101 11.81 4.78 -3.71
#